data_AF-A0A2M6WQ62-F1
#
_entry.id   AF-A0A2M6WQ62-F1
#
_cell.length_a   1.000
_cell.length_b   1.000
_cell.length_c   1.000
_cell.angle_alpha   90.00
_cell.angle_beta   90.00
_cell.angle_gamma   90.00
#
_symmetry.space_group_name_H-M   'P 1'
#
loop_
_entity.id
_entity.type
_entity.pdbx_description
1 polymer ?
#
loop_
_entity_poly.entity_id
_entity_poly.type
_entity_poly.pdbx_seq_one_letter_code
_entity_poly.pdbx_strand_id
1 'polypeptide(L)' 'MKTNQCPICSSDVIIDDESNEGDLVTCANCGNDLEIISLKPLQLARLSEEDELSKENEQNEN' A
#
# COMPACT_ATOMS: atom_id res chain seq x y z
N MET A 1 -1.28 -5.33 14.80
CA MET A 1 -0.43 -5.29 13.60
C MET A 1 -0.67 -6.58 12.83
N LYS A 2 -0.95 -6.48 11.54
CA LYS A 2 -1.10 -7.61 10.61
C LYS A 2 0.18 -7.77 9.80
N THR A 3 0.42 -8.96 9.30
CA THR A 3 1.56 -9.25 8.41
C THR A 3 1.05 -9.86 7.12
N ASN A 4 1.56 -9.40 5.99
CA ASN A 4 1.30 -9.99 4.69
C ASN A 4 2.57 -10.04 3.84
N GLN A 5 2.58 -10.89 2.81
CA GLN A 5 3.74 -11.01 1.93
C GLN A 5 3.76 -9.88 0.90
N CYS A 6 4.93 -9.27 0.73
CA CYS A 6 5.18 -8.30 -0.33
C CYS A 6 4.99 -8.97 -1.70
N PRO A 7 4.15 -8.43 -2.59
CA PRO A 7 3.93 -9.00 -3.93
C PRO A 7 5.15 -8.87 -4.86
N ILE A 8 6.18 -8.11 -4.46
CA ILE A 8 7.38 -7.83 -5.27
C ILE A 8 8.55 -8.73 -4.86
N CYS A 9 8.84 -8.79 -3.56
CA CYS A 9 10.01 -9.51 -3.03
C CYS A 9 9.66 -10.69 -2.12
N SER A 10 8.37 -10.98 -1.92
CA SER A 10 7.86 -12.08 -1.08
C SER A 10 8.33 -12.06 0.38
N SER A 11 8.82 -10.92 0.86
CA SER A 11 9.16 -10.71 2.27
C SER A 11 7.96 -10.25 3.08
N ASP A 12 8.03 -10.42 4.39
CA ASP A 12 6.95 -10.01 5.29
C ASP A 12 6.88 -8.48 5.42
N VAL A 13 5.67 -7.95 5.21
CA VAL A 13 5.33 -6.53 5.37
C VAL A 13 4.42 -6.40 6.57
N ILE A 14 4.80 -5.52 7.49
CA ILE A 14 4.03 -5.23 8.71
C ILE A 14 3.07 -4.09 8.39
N ILE A 15 1.79 -4.30 8.69
CA ILE A 15 0.69 -3.36 8.44
C ILE A 15 0.01 -3.06 9.78
N ASP A 16 -0.33 -1.79 10.01
CA ASP A 16 -1.03 -1.40 11.23
C ASP A 16 -2.47 -1.96 11.22
N ASP A 17 -3.02 -2.24 12.39
CA ASP A 17 -4.43 -2.63 12.48
C ASP A 17 -5.36 -1.46 12.18
N GLU A 18 -4.89 -0.23 12.37
CA GLU A 18 -5.58 1.03 12.06
C GLU A 18 -5.54 1.39 10.56
N SER A 19 -4.74 0.66 9.75
CA SER A 19 -4.67 0.88 8.30
C SER A 19 -5.97 0.49 7.59
N ASN A 20 -6.32 1.25 6.56
CA ASN A 20 -7.52 1.13 5.74
C ASN A 20 -7.19 0.71 4.30
N GLU A 21 -8.21 0.26 3.58
CA GLU A 21 -8.08 0.05 2.13
C GLU A 21 -7.82 1.40 1.43
N GLY A 22 -6.85 1.43 0.53
CA GLY A 22 -6.33 2.65 -0.12
C GLY A 22 -5.10 3.26 0.57
N ASP A 23 -4.76 2.83 1.78
CA ASP A 23 -3.56 3.31 2.49
C ASP A 23 -2.28 2.78 1.82
N LEU A 24 -1.22 3.59 1.93
CA LEU A 24 0.10 3.26 1.40
C LEU A 24 1.04 2.75 2.50
N VAL A 25 1.75 1.67 2.21
CA VAL A 25 2.76 1.07 3.08
C VAL A 25 4.04 0.77 2.32
N THR A 26 5.16 1.19 2.87
CA THR A 26 6.47 0.91 2.29
C THR A 26 7.01 -0.43 2.78
N CYS A 27 7.44 -1.30 1.87
CA CYS A 27 8.11 -2.54 2.25
C CYS A 27 9.53 -2.24 2.77
N ALA A 28 9.81 -2.56 4.04
CA ALA A 28 11.14 -2.34 4.64
C ALA A 28 12.28 -3.18 4.01
N ASN A 29 11.96 -4.24 3.25
CA ASN A 29 12.95 -5.09 2.61
C ASN A 29 13.37 -4.59 1.22
N CYS A 30 12.41 -4.29 0.34
CA CYS A 30 12.71 -3.83 -1.03
C CYS A 30 12.57 -2.31 -1.22
N GLY A 31 12.03 -1.58 -0.25
CA GLY A 31 11.83 -0.13 -0.30
C GLY A 31 10.76 0.34 -1.29
N ASN A 32 9.90 -0.55 -1.79
CA ASN A 32 8.81 -0.18 -2.69
C ASN A 32 7.55 0.15 -1.90
N ASP A 33 6.80 1.13 -2.38
CA ASP A 33 5.49 1.48 -1.86
C ASP A 33 4.41 0.55 -2.41
N LEU A 34 3.53 0.13 -1.52
CA LEU A 34 2.45 -0.81 -1.77
C LEU A 34 1.15 -0.20 -1.28
N GLU A 35 0.06 -0.47 -1.97
CA GLU A 35 -1.27 -0.06 -1.56
C GLU A 35 -2.04 -1.23 -0.97
N ILE A 36 -2.80 -0.97 0.09
CA ILE A 36 -3.72 -1.94 0.70
C ILE A 36 -5.00 -1.97 -0.13
N ILE A 37 -5.17 -3.01 -0.95
CA ILE A 37 -6.35 -3.17 -1.81
C ILE A 37 -7.48 -3.97 -1.13
N SER A 38 -7.16 -4.73 -0.07
CA SER A 38 -8.17 -5.38 0.76
C SER A 38 -7.64 -5.69 2.16
N LEU A 39 -8.51 -5.64 3.18
CA LEU A 39 -8.16 -6.01 4.56
C LEU A 39 -8.58 -7.43 4.97
N LYS A 40 -9.51 -8.07 4.24
CA LYS A 40 -10.11 -9.38 4.62
C LYS A 40 -10.48 -10.22 3.39
N PRO A 41 -9.56 -11.04 2.84
CA PRO A 41 -8.18 -11.26 3.28
C PRO A 41 -7.28 -10.05 3.00
N LEU A 42 -6.22 -9.88 3.79
CA LEU A 42 -5.26 -8.80 3.57
C LEU A 42 -4.59 -9.00 2.20
N GLN A 43 -4.66 -7.99 1.34
CA GLN A 43 -4.07 -8.00 -0.01
C GLN A 43 -3.35 -6.69 -0.28
N LEU A 44 -2.19 -6.81 -0.94
CA LEU A 44 -1.32 -5.68 -1.29
C LEU A 44 -1.10 -5.66 -2.78
N ALA A 45 -1.13 -4.47 -3.37
CA ALA A 45 -0.74 -4.21 -4.74
C ALA A 45 0.45 -3.26 -4.79
N ARG A 46 1.25 -3.36 -5.84
CA ARG A 46 2.24 -2.32 -6.16
C ARG A 46 1.48 -1.11 -6.68
N LEU A 47 1.81 0.09 -6.21
CA LEU A 47 1.32 1.32 -6.84
C LEU A 47 1.76 1.36 -8.31
N SER A 48 0.81 1.61 -9.20
CA SER A 48 1.10 1.94 -10.58
C SER A 48 1.33 3.46 -10.71
N GLU A 49 2.06 3.87 -11.76
CA GLU A 49 2.28 5.28 -12.07
C GLU A 49 0.95 6.03 -12.33
N GLU A 50 -0.08 5.34 -12.82
CA GLU A 50 -1.43 5.91 -13.02
C GLU A 50 -2.13 6.20 -11.69
N ASP A 51 -1.97 5.33 -10.69
CA ASP A 51 -2.57 5.49 -9.37
C ASP A 51 -1.92 6.66 -8.60
N GLU A 52 -0.59 6.82 -8.71
CA GLU A 52 0.15 7.94 -8.12
C GLU A 52 -0.38 9.31 -8.62
N LEU A 53 -0.58 9.45 -9.92
CA LEU A 53 -1.09 10.68 -10.56
C LEU A 53 -2.53 11.01 -10.13
N SER A 54 -3.35 10.01 -9.80
CA SER A 54 -4.72 10.23 -9.37
C SER A 54 -4.80 10.83 -7.96
N LYS A 55 -3.91 10.42 -7.04
CA LYS A 55 -3.87 10.93 -5.65
C LYS A 55 -3.31 12.35 -5.56
N GLU A 56 -2.45 12.77 -6.48
CA GLU A 56 -1.90 14.14 -6.50
C GLU A 56 -2.94 15.21 -6.85
N ASN A 57 -4.05 14.85 -7.50
CA ASN A 57 -5.05 15.81 -7.98
C ASN A 57 -6.12 16.19 -6.94
N GLU A 58 -6.17 15.54 -5.77
CA GLU A 58 -7.13 15.86 -4.70
C GLU A 58 -6.68 17.02 -3.79
N GLN A 59 -5.46 17.57 -3.98
CA GLN A 59 -4.92 18.66 -3.15
C GLN A 59 -5.10 20.07 -3.75
N ASN A 60 -5.98 20.26 -4.73
CA ASN A 60 -6.18 21.56 -5.37
C ASN A 60 -7.66 21.96 -5.51
N GLU A 61 -8.37 22.05 -4.39
CA GLU A 61 -9.54 22.92 -4.25
C GLU A 61 -9.20 24.02 -3.23
N ASN A 62 -8.65 25.15 -3.75
CA ASN A 62 -8.55 26.43 -3.05
C ASN A 62 -9.88 27.16 -3.01
#